data_AF-R7ZLB8-F1
#
_entry.id   AF-R7ZLB8-F1
#
_cell.length_a   1.000
_cell.length_b   1.000
_cell.length_c   1.000
_cell.angle_alpha   90.00
_cell.angle_beta   90.00
_cell.angle_gamma   90.00
#
_symmetry.space_group_name_H-M   'P 1'
#
loop_
_entity.id
_entity.type
_entity.pdbx_description
1 polymer ?
#
loop_
_entity_poly.entity_id
_entity_poly.type
_entity_poly.pdbx_seq_one_letter_code
_entity_poly.pdbx_strand_id
1 'polypeptide(L)'
;MTTFLAVAENYHLKYEFFSCKAYGKLSKESGKWMMSEVILKPELTICVDEQEAKALKILEKSEKACLITNSILSKVSISPIIKFSEVCV
;
A
#
# COMPACT_ATOMS: atom_id res chain seq x y z
N MET A 1 -2.80 -3.76 -4.93
CA MET A 1 -3.25 -2.36 -5.18
C MET A 1 -2.90 -2.00 -6.62
N THR A 2 -3.87 -1.74 -7.48
CA THR A 2 -3.62 -1.36 -8.89
C THR A 2 -2.94 0.01 -9.00
N THR A 3 -3.32 0.96 -8.14
CA THR A 3 -2.68 2.28 -8.05
C THR A 3 -1.18 2.18 -7.78
N PHE A 4 -0.74 1.21 -6.97
CA PHE A 4 0.70 1.00 -6.75
C PHE A 4 1.44 0.66 -8.04
N LEU A 5 0.88 -0.20 -8.89
CA LEU A 5 1.53 -0.59 -10.14
C LEU A 5 1.78 0.65 -11.03
N ALA A 6 0.76 1.48 -11.21
CA ALA A 6 0.86 2.71 -12.00
C ALA A 6 1.85 3.73 -11.40
N VAL A 7 1.85 3.91 -10.08
CA VAL A 7 2.78 4.83 -9.41
C VAL A 7 4.21 4.28 -9.46
N ALA A 8 4.42 2.98 -9.22
CA ALA A 8 5.73 2.36 -9.30
C ALA A 8 6.34 2.48 -10.71
N GLU A 9 5.52 2.27 -11.74
CA GLU A 9 5.92 2.46 -13.15
C GLU A 9 6.32 3.91 -13.43
N ASN A 10 5.50 4.89 -13.01
CA ASN A 10 5.78 6.32 -13.19
C ASN A 10 7.06 6.80 -12.47
N TYR A 11 7.45 6.13 -11.37
CA TYR A 11 8.67 6.44 -10.62
C TYR A 11 9.85 5.54 -10.96
N HIS A 12 9.70 4.65 -11.96
CA HIS A 12 10.68 3.66 -12.37
C HIS A 12 11.28 2.92 -11.16
N LEU A 13 10.44 2.44 -10.25
CA LEU A 13 10.87 1.59 -9.15
C LEU A 13 11.03 0.17 -9.69
N LYS A 14 12.25 -0.36 -9.61
CA LYS A 14 12.49 -1.78 -9.89
C LYS A 14 12.14 -2.63 -8.67
N TYR A 15 11.32 -3.65 -8.85
CA TYR A 15 10.91 -4.55 -7.78
C TYR A 15 10.60 -5.94 -8.32
N GLU A 16 10.83 -6.97 -7.52
CA GLU A 16 10.59 -8.36 -7.87
C GLU A 16 9.14 -8.77 -7.56
N PHE A 17 8.64 -8.34 -6.39
CA PHE A 17 7.40 -8.84 -5.86
C PHE A 17 6.62 -7.75 -5.14
N PHE A 18 5.31 -7.76 -5.35
CA PHE A 18 4.39 -6.93 -4.58
C PHE A 18 3.11 -7.70 -4.26
N SER A 19 2.72 -7.66 -2.98
CA SER A 19 1.41 -8.11 -2.51
C SER A 19 0.89 -7.14 -1.47
N CYS A 20 -0.42 -7.07 -1.26
CA CYS A 20 -0.99 -6.24 -0.22
C CYS A 20 -2.23 -6.88 0.37
N LYS A 21 -2.17 -7.20 1.66
CA LYS A 21 -3.34 -7.67 2.42
C LYS A 21 -4.06 -6.46 3.01
N ALA A 22 -5.38 -6.53 3.06
CA ALA A 22 -6.22 -5.52 3.70
C ALA A 22 -7.04 -6.16 4.82
N TYR A 23 -7.09 -5.51 5.98
CA TYR A 23 -7.87 -5.94 7.13
C TYR A 23 -8.86 -4.84 7.51
N GLY A 24 -10.15 -5.16 7.50
CA GLY A 24 -11.19 -4.25 7.94
C GLY A 24 -11.54 -4.49 9.41
N LYS A 25 -11.72 -3.41 10.18
CA LYS A 25 -12.31 -3.45 11.51
C LYS A 25 -13.72 -2.90 11.47
N LEU A 26 -14.65 -3.66 12.02
CA LEU A 26 -16.03 -3.23 12.21
C LEU A 26 -16.18 -2.58 13.59
N SER A 27 -16.84 -1.43 13.65
CA SER A 27 -17.29 -0.81 14.90
C SER A 27 -18.74 -0.39 14.79
N LYS A 28 -19.39 -0.15 15.94
CA LYS A 28 -20.69 0.51 15.98
C LYS A 28 -20.48 2.00 16.10
N GLU A 29 -20.86 2.74 15.07
CA GLU A 29 -20.92 4.20 15.06
C GLU A 29 -22.39 4.60 14.91
N SER A 30 -22.88 5.44 15.82
CA SER A 30 -24.29 5.87 15.85
C SER A 30 -25.30 4.71 15.77
N GLY A 31 -24.99 3.58 16.41
CA GLY A 31 -25.86 2.40 16.48
C GLY A 31 -25.86 1.50 15.24
N LYS A 32 -25.10 1.83 14.18
CA LYS A 32 -24.94 1.00 12.97
C LYS A 32 -23.55 0.40 12.89
N TRP A 33 -23.44 -0.83 12.40
CA TRP A 33 -22.14 -1.42 12.09
C TRP A 33 -21.55 -0.75 10.85
N MET A 34 -20.31 -0.29 10.97
CA MET A 34 -19.56 0.31 9.88
C MET A 34 -18.13 -0.26 9.87
N MET A 35 -17.53 -0.36 8.70
CA MET A 35 -16.09 -0.57 8.59
C MET A 35 -15.40 0.73 9.00
N SER A 36 -14.91 0.80 10.23
CA SER A 36 -14.36 2.03 10.80
C SER A 36 -12.90 2.23 10.46
N GLU A 37 -12.16 1.13 10.28
CA GLU A 37 -10.74 1.15 9.99
C GLU A 37 -10.39 0.12 8.92
N VAL A 38 -9.41 0.46 8.07
CA VAL A 38 -8.76 -0.46 7.13
C VAL A 38 -7.26 -0.39 7.35
N ILE A 39 -6.65 -1.55 7.55
CA ILE A 39 -5.19 -1.70 7.70
C ILE A 39 -4.66 -2.39 6.45
N LEU A 40 -3.87 -1.66 5.67
CA LEU A 40 -3.16 -2.15 4.50
C LEU A 40 -1.77 -2.65 4.93
N LYS A 41 -1.44 -3.87 4.54
CA LYS A 41 -0.14 -4.51 4.80
C LYS A 41 0.50 -4.87 3.46
N PRO A 42 1.12 -3.90 2.77
CA PRO A 42 1.88 -4.17 1.56
C PRO A 42 3.19 -4.88 1.92
N GLU A 43 3.47 -5.95 1.20
CA GLU A 43 4.75 -6.66 1.18
C GLU A 43 5.38 -6.38 -0.18
N LEU A 44 6.52 -5.69 -0.17
CA LEU A 44 7.23 -5.26 -1.38
C LEU A 44 8.69 -5.72 -1.32
N THR A 45 9.13 -6.40 -2.36
CA THR A 45 10.52 -6.83 -2.53
C THR A 45 11.15 -5.96 -3.63
N ILE A 46 12.01 -5.03 -3.24
CA ILE A 46 12.72 -4.13 -4.16
C ILE A 46 14.11 -4.66 -4.48
N CYS A 47 14.72 -4.11 -5.53
CA CYS A 47 16.09 -4.46 -5.89
C CYS A 47 17.09 -3.90 -4.89
N VAL A 48 18.23 -4.58 -4.74
CA VAL A 48 19.34 -4.11 -3.88
C VAL A 48 19.92 -2.75 -4.29
N ASP A 49 19.79 -2.34 -5.56
CA ASP A 49 20.19 -1.02 -6.06
C ASP A 49 19.13 0.08 -5.83
N GLU A 50 17.93 -0.28 -5.37
CA GLU A 50 16.85 0.65 -5.05
C GLU A 50 16.91 1.13 -3.60
N GLN A 51 16.35 2.32 -3.37
CA GLN A 51 16.31 2.92 -2.03
C GLN A 51 14.99 2.61 -1.34
N GLU A 52 15.06 2.08 -0.12
CA GLU A 52 13.88 1.85 0.73
C GLU A 52 13.01 3.11 0.88
N ALA A 53 13.63 4.27 1.05
CA ALA A 53 12.92 5.55 1.17
C ALA A 53 12.07 5.88 -0.09
N LYS A 54 12.55 5.53 -1.28
CA LYS A 54 11.79 5.70 -2.55
C LYS A 54 10.60 4.75 -2.56
N ALA A 55 10.80 3.48 -2.17
CA ALA A 55 9.74 2.48 -2.09
C ALA A 55 8.63 2.89 -1.12
N LEU A 56 8.99 3.34 0.09
CA LEU A 56 8.05 3.83 1.09
C LEU A 56 7.24 5.05 0.58
N LYS A 57 7.91 6.00 -0.08
CA LYS A 57 7.25 7.19 -0.65
C LYS A 57 6.27 6.82 -1.77
N ILE A 58 6.59 5.81 -2.58
CA ILE A 58 5.70 5.29 -3.62
C ILE A 58 4.47 4.63 -3.00
N LEU A 59 4.63 3.81 -1.97
CA LEU A 59 3.52 3.20 -1.26
C LEU A 59 2.58 4.25 -0.65
N GLU A 60 3.13 5.30 -0.04
CA GLU A 60 2.36 6.42 0.51
C GLU A 60 1.59 7.18 -0.58
N LYS A 61 2.25 7.50 -1.72
CA LYS A 61 1.58 8.15 -2.86
C LYS A 61 0.48 7.28 -3.45
N SER A 62 0.70 5.96 -3.48
CA SER A 62 -0.27 4.99 -4.01
C SER A 62 -1.53 4.92 -3.15
N GLU A 63 -1.38 5.02 -1.83
CA GLU A 63 -2.51 5.07 -0.91
C GLU A 63 -3.31 6.37 -1.08
N LYS A 64 -2.63 7.53 -1.11
CA LYS A 64 -3.27 8.85 -1.31
C LYS A 64 -3.97 9.00 -2.66
N ALA A 65 -3.45 8.35 -3.70
CA ALA A 65 -4.03 8.39 -5.04
C ALA A 65 -5.09 7.29 -5.28
N CYS A 66 -5.30 6.37 -4.33
CA CYS A 66 -6.21 5.26 -4.49
C CYS A 66 -7.67 5.74 -4.48
N LEU A 67 -8.42 5.38 -5.53
CA LEU A 67 -9.84 5.74 -5.65
C LEU A 67 -10.67 5.20 -4.48
N ILE A 68 -10.37 3.98 -4.02
CA ILE A 68 -11.11 3.36 -2.91
C ILE A 68 -10.82 4.06 -1.59
N THR A 69 -9.54 4.32 -1.28
CA THR A 69 -9.15 5.08 -0.08
C THR A 69 -9.87 6.43 -0.01
N ASN A 70 -9.92 7.13 -1.13
CA ASN A 70 -10.58 8.45 -1.20
C ASN A 70 -12.11 8.39 -1.23
N SER A 71 -12.71 7.20 -1.38
CA SER A 71 -14.17 7.02 -1.48
C SER A 71 -14.80 6.39 -0.25
N ILE A 72 -14.02 6.12 0.81
CA ILE A 72 -14.53 5.51 2.05
C ILE A 72 -14.39 6.45 3.23
N LEU A 73 -15.26 6.27 4.23
CA LEU A 73 -15.20 7.00 5.51
C LEU A 73 -14.25 6.34 6.52
N SER A 74 -13.84 5.10 6.26
CA SER A 74 -12.96 4.34 7.14
C SER A 74 -11.60 5.03 7.27
N LYS A 75 -11.04 5.03 8.48
CA LYS A 75 -9.64 5.43 8.67
C LYS A 75 -8.74 4.38 8.01
N VAL A 76 -7.93 4.79 7.04
CA VAL A 76 -6.97 3.91 6.38
C VAL A 76 -5.59 4.09 7.02
N SER A 77 -4.90 2.98 7.23
CA SER A 77 -3.51 2.96 7.73
C SER A 77 -2.68 1.96 6.94
N ILE A 78 -1.38 2.24 6.80
CA ILE A 78 -0.45 1.41 6.04
C ILE A 78 0.67 0.92 6.96
N SER A 79 0.97 -0.37 6.88
CA SER A 79 2.06 -1.02 7.61
C SER A 79 2.87 -1.85 6.61
N PRO A 80 3.82 -1.21 5.91
CA PRO A 80 4.59 -1.86 4.86
C PRO A 80 5.70 -2.74 5.42
N ILE A 81 6.05 -3.79 4.66
CA ILE A 81 7.27 -4.57 4.83
C ILE A 81 8.07 -4.46 3.52
N ILE A 82 9.30 -3.95 3.63
CA ILE A 82 10.23 -3.87 2.50
C ILE A 82 11.27 -4.98 2.65
N LYS A 83 11.50 -5.72 1.56
CA LYS A 83 12.56 -6.73 1.41
C LYS A 83 13.44 -6.34 0.23
N PHE A 84 14.65 -6.89 0.18
CA PHE A 84 15.59 -6.68 -0.91
C PHE A 84 15.85 -7.99 -1.64
N SER A 85 16.00 -7.91 -2.96
CA SER A 85 16.35 -9.04 -3.83
C SER A 85 17.41 -8.65 -4.84
N GLU A 86 18.28 -9.61 -5.17
CA GLU A 86 19.27 -9.47 -6.25
C GLU A 86 18.65 -9.73 -7.63
N VAL A 87 17.46 -10.35 -7.67
CA VAL A 87 16.75 -10.68 -8.90
C VAL A 87 15.68 -9.63 -9.15
N CYS A 88 15.87 -8.84 -10.18
CA CYS A 88 14.87 -7.88 -10.64
C CYS A 88 14.73 -7.95 -12.15
N VAL A 89 13.48 -7.91 -12.62
CA VAL A 89 13.11 -7.88 -14.04
C VAL A 89 12.89 -6.43 -14.47
#